data_AF-A0A011MGQ7-F1
#
_entry.id   AF-A0A011MGQ7-F1
#
_cell.length_a   1.000
_cell.length_b   1.000
_cell.length_c   1.000
_cell.angle_alpha   90.00
_cell.angle_beta   90.00
_cell.angle_gamma   90.00
#
_symmetry.space_group_name_H-M   'P 1'
#
loop_
_entity.id
_entity.type
_entity.pdbx_description
1 polymer ?
#
loop_
_entity_poly.entity_id
_entity_poly.type
_entity_poly.pdbx_seq_one_letter_code
_entity_poly.pdbx_strand_id
1 'polypeptide(L)'
;MTEKTLLVLRHGKSDWSTGHEDFHRPLVDRGRLGSQKMGAWLKHHKLVPDLVVSSMAERARATTVAACKAMGLPLKTVRWDERLYAAPVEDLLAALADCPKSARRVMVVGHNPGLEDLVAYLSREQLAIPDDGKLLPTSALARLEMVEGWSDLTRGCGRLISLTRPGQVPEPPVTDVADEPDLGPVPDYFFTQSAVLPYRLVDGQLEIMLIASRKGTRWVVPKGVKEQELSLRDSAAKEALEEAGVRGSVAEEPIGNYKYKKWGGVCAVTVFPMEVTESIPETEWEENHRERRWVEPKEAKRLLDERELQKMVGKLEKGVGKG
;
A
#
# COMPACT_ATOMS: atom_id res chain seq x y z
N MET A 1 34.91 11.28 9.78
CA MET A 1 34.22 10.00 9.49
C MET A 1 33.08 10.29 8.54
N THR A 2 32.91 9.50 7.49
CA THR A 2 31.80 9.67 6.54
C THR A 2 30.50 9.24 7.20
N GLU A 3 29.58 10.17 7.48
CA GLU A 3 28.23 9.82 7.96
C GLU A 3 27.38 9.34 6.78
N LYS A 4 27.52 8.07 6.43
CA LYS A 4 26.69 7.41 5.41
C LYS A 4 25.61 6.57 6.08
N THR A 5 24.44 6.49 5.46
CA THR A 5 23.31 5.70 5.94
C THR A 5 22.87 4.72 4.87
N LEU A 6 22.89 3.43 5.18
CA LEU A 6 22.31 2.39 4.34
C LEU A 6 20.91 2.04 4.83
N LEU A 7 19.94 2.10 3.92
CA LEU A 7 18.58 1.63 4.13
C LEU A 7 18.39 0.33 3.35
N VAL A 8 18.02 -0.75 4.02
CA VAL A 8 17.82 -2.07 3.41
C VAL A 8 16.34 -2.41 3.47
N LEU A 9 15.64 -2.33 2.34
CA LEU A 9 14.21 -2.60 2.24
C LEU A 9 13.99 -3.93 1.53
N ARG A 10 13.37 -4.90 2.21
CA ARG A 10 12.90 -6.11 1.52
C ARG A 10 11.67 -5.81 0.69
N HIS A 11 11.56 -6.42 -0.48
CA HIS A 11 10.35 -6.36 -1.30
C HIS A 11 9.09 -6.69 -0.49
N GLY A 12 7.96 -6.12 -0.90
CA GLY A 12 6.65 -6.40 -0.31
C GLY A 12 6.16 -7.82 -0.58
N LYS A 13 5.12 -8.23 0.13
CA LYS A 13 4.51 -9.56 -0.05
C LYS A 13 4.09 -9.74 -1.51
N SER A 14 4.56 -10.82 -2.12
CA SER A 14 4.26 -11.20 -3.51
C SER A 14 3.27 -12.34 -3.57
N ASP A 15 2.59 -12.43 -4.71
CA ASP A 15 1.63 -13.47 -5.01
C ASP A 15 2.35 -14.74 -5.49
N TRP A 16 1.93 -15.91 -5.01
CA TRP A 16 2.43 -17.22 -5.47
C TRP A 16 1.37 -17.99 -6.28
N SER A 17 0.12 -17.53 -6.29
CA SER A 17 -1.05 -18.20 -6.90
C SER A 17 -1.24 -17.90 -8.39
N THR A 18 -0.63 -16.82 -8.89
CA THR A 18 -0.79 -16.31 -10.27
C THR A 18 -0.19 -17.19 -11.37
N GLY A 19 0.63 -18.20 -11.06
CA GLY A 19 1.31 -19.03 -12.05
C GLY A 19 2.44 -18.35 -12.84
N HIS A 20 2.76 -17.08 -12.54
CA HIS A 20 3.90 -16.38 -13.14
C HIS A 20 5.25 -16.99 -12.70
N GLU A 21 6.25 -16.93 -13.58
CA GLU A 21 7.66 -17.24 -13.26
C GLU A 21 8.15 -16.36 -12.10
N ASP A 22 9.10 -16.86 -11.28
CA ASP A 22 9.44 -16.18 -10.02
C ASP A 22 9.80 -14.70 -10.22
N PHE A 23 10.57 -14.38 -11.25
CA PHE A 23 10.99 -13.02 -11.58
C PHE A 23 9.82 -12.07 -11.86
N HIS A 24 8.76 -12.59 -12.48
CA HIS A 24 7.55 -11.88 -12.90
C HIS A 24 6.41 -11.91 -11.88
N ARG A 25 6.68 -12.36 -10.65
CA ARG A 25 5.63 -12.43 -9.64
C ARG A 25 5.23 -11.04 -9.15
N PRO A 26 3.94 -10.69 -9.21
CA PRO A 26 3.46 -9.39 -8.76
C PRO A 26 3.41 -9.30 -7.23
N LEU A 27 3.23 -8.08 -6.73
CA LEU A 27 2.85 -7.85 -5.33
C LEU A 27 1.37 -8.17 -5.12
N VAL A 28 1.02 -8.68 -3.94
CA VAL A 28 -0.35 -8.59 -3.43
C VAL A 28 -0.58 -7.22 -2.80
N ASP A 29 -1.83 -6.82 -2.56
CA ASP A 29 -2.15 -5.48 -2.06
C ASP A 29 -1.56 -5.15 -0.71
N ARG A 30 -1.54 -6.12 0.21
CA ARG A 30 -0.82 -5.98 1.49
C ARG A 30 0.67 -5.66 1.28
N GLY A 31 1.31 -6.25 0.28
CA GLY A 31 2.71 -5.99 -0.06
C GLY A 31 2.91 -4.58 -0.64
N ARG A 32 1.99 -4.13 -1.49
CA ARG A 32 1.98 -2.77 -2.02
C ARG A 32 1.78 -1.74 -0.90
N LEU A 33 0.79 -1.94 -0.04
CA LEU A 33 0.48 -1.06 1.09
C LEU A 33 1.65 -0.99 2.08
N GLY A 34 2.28 -2.12 2.43
CA GLY A 34 3.45 -2.14 3.30
C GLY A 34 4.60 -1.30 2.75
N SER A 35 4.81 -1.34 1.44
CA SER A 35 5.84 -0.55 0.74
C SER A 35 5.54 0.95 0.77
N GLN A 36 4.27 1.33 0.57
CA GLN A 36 3.82 2.73 0.69
C GLN A 36 3.98 3.26 2.12
N LYS A 37 3.58 2.48 3.13
CA LYS A 37 3.75 2.84 4.55
C LYS A 37 5.20 3.11 4.88
N MET A 38 6.10 2.25 4.43
CA MET A 38 7.53 2.41 4.69
C MET A 38 8.10 3.67 4.01
N GLY A 39 7.68 3.96 2.79
CA GLY A 39 8.04 5.22 2.13
C GLY A 39 7.53 6.46 2.89
N ALA A 40 6.27 6.48 3.31
CA ALA A 40 5.72 7.58 4.10
C ALA A 40 6.46 7.74 5.44
N TRP A 41 6.78 6.64 6.11
CA TRP A 41 7.54 6.62 7.35
C TRP A 41 8.95 7.19 7.17
N LEU A 42 9.66 6.80 6.10
CA LEU A 42 10.96 7.35 5.74
C LEU A 42 10.89 8.87 5.52
N LYS A 43 9.86 9.38 4.83
CA LYS A 43 9.65 10.82 4.63
C LYS A 43 9.46 11.54 5.97
N HIS A 44 8.55 11.04 6.80
CA HIS A 44 8.23 11.62 8.10
C HIS A 44 9.46 11.72 9.01
N HIS A 45 10.30 10.68 9.02
CA HIS A 45 11.53 10.63 9.82
C HIS A 45 12.73 11.34 9.17
N LYS A 46 12.53 12.07 8.05
CA LYS A 46 13.60 12.75 7.30
C LYS A 46 14.70 11.79 6.83
N LEU A 47 14.30 10.56 6.51
CA LEU A 47 15.14 9.45 6.06
C LEU A 47 15.07 9.20 4.54
N VAL A 48 14.56 10.14 3.74
CA VAL A 48 14.52 10.02 2.27
C VAL A 48 15.96 9.79 1.72
N PRO A 49 16.20 8.74 0.90
CA PRO A 49 17.52 8.46 0.35
C PRO A 49 17.89 9.38 -0.83
N ASP A 50 19.19 9.56 -1.06
CA ASP A 50 19.73 10.29 -2.22
C ASP A 50 19.69 9.41 -3.49
N LEU A 51 19.81 8.10 -3.31
CA LEU A 51 19.81 7.10 -4.38
C LEU A 51 19.10 5.84 -3.89
N VAL A 52 18.31 5.22 -4.77
CA VAL A 52 17.77 3.88 -4.56
C VAL A 52 18.40 2.93 -5.56
N VAL A 53 18.89 1.78 -5.10
CA VAL A 53 19.36 0.67 -5.94
C VAL A 53 18.39 -0.48 -5.79
N SER A 54 17.75 -0.92 -6.86
CA SER A 54 16.64 -1.88 -6.78
C SER A 54 16.79 -3.02 -7.77
N SER A 55 16.48 -4.24 -7.31
CA SER A 55 16.26 -5.40 -8.17
C SER A 55 15.24 -5.13 -9.27
N MET A 56 15.43 -5.78 -10.43
CA MET A 56 14.51 -5.72 -11.58
C MET A 56 13.33 -6.70 -11.51
N ALA A 57 13.32 -7.67 -10.59
CA ALA A 57 12.14 -8.52 -10.39
C ALA A 57 10.89 -7.69 -10.06
N GLU A 58 9.73 -8.09 -10.58
CA GLU A 58 8.52 -7.25 -10.61
C GLU A 58 8.04 -6.82 -9.22
N ARG A 59 8.03 -7.75 -8.26
CA ARG A 59 7.74 -7.44 -6.85
C ARG A 59 8.67 -6.38 -6.25
N ALA A 60 9.96 -6.41 -6.58
CA ALA A 60 10.93 -5.43 -6.09
C ALA A 60 10.72 -4.08 -6.78
N ARG A 61 10.49 -4.06 -8.10
CA ARG A 61 10.14 -2.83 -8.83
C ARG A 61 8.89 -2.17 -8.26
N ALA A 62 7.82 -2.94 -8.09
CA ALA A 62 6.56 -2.44 -7.54
C ALA A 62 6.73 -1.91 -6.10
N THR A 63 7.56 -2.57 -5.28
CA THR A 63 7.91 -2.11 -3.92
C THR A 63 8.63 -0.77 -3.98
N THR A 64 9.67 -0.68 -4.80
CA THR A 64 10.49 0.53 -4.98
C THR A 64 9.65 1.69 -5.47
N VAL A 65 8.80 1.47 -6.47
CA VAL A 65 7.90 2.51 -7.00
C VAL A 65 6.92 2.97 -5.92
N ALA A 66 6.30 2.06 -5.18
CA ALA A 66 5.37 2.39 -4.11
C ALA A 66 6.03 3.21 -2.99
N ALA A 67 7.23 2.82 -2.54
CA ALA A 67 7.97 3.52 -1.50
C ALA A 67 8.46 4.90 -1.98
N CYS A 68 9.03 4.99 -3.19
CA CYS A 68 9.51 6.26 -3.77
C CYS A 68 8.36 7.26 -3.92
N LYS A 69 7.20 6.82 -4.42
CA LYS A 69 6.00 7.66 -4.51
C LYS A 69 5.58 8.22 -3.15
N ALA A 70 5.50 7.37 -2.12
CA ALA A 70 5.13 7.81 -0.78
C ALA A 70 6.17 8.75 -0.14
N MET A 71 7.44 8.62 -0.51
CA MET A 71 8.50 9.55 -0.09
C MET A 71 8.49 10.90 -0.82
N GLY A 72 7.84 11.00 -1.97
CA GLY A 72 8.04 12.11 -2.91
C GLY A 72 9.40 12.06 -3.61
N LEU A 73 9.98 10.87 -3.75
CA LEU A 73 11.28 10.66 -4.38
C LEU A 73 11.10 10.33 -5.88
N PRO A 74 11.65 11.13 -6.82
CA PRO A 74 11.48 10.89 -8.25
C PRO A 74 12.10 9.57 -8.72
N LEU A 75 11.43 8.80 -9.59
CA LEU A 75 11.96 7.51 -10.06
C LEU A 75 13.29 7.59 -10.83
N LYS A 76 13.68 8.78 -11.31
CA LYS A 76 15.02 9.03 -11.89
C LYS A 76 16.16 8.88 -10.87
N THR A 77 15.87 8.88 -9.57
CA THR A 77 16.84 8.60 -8.51
C THR A 77 16.92 7.11 -8.19
N VAL A 78 16.25 6.26 -8.98
CA VAL A 78 16.33 4.79 -8.85
C VAL A 78 17.28 4.26 -9.92
N ARG A 79 18.30 3.53 -9.48
CA ARG A 79 19.11 2.66 -10.33
C ARG A 79 18.56 1.25 -10.26
N TRP A 80 18.14 0.73 -11.40
CA TRP A 80 17.72 -0.65 -11.55
C TRP A 80 18.94 -1.53 -11.79
N ASP A 81 19.05 -2.64 -11.07
CA ASP A 81 20.25 -3.48 -11.07
C ASP A 81 19.86 -4.96 -11.03
N GLU A 82 20.23 -5.70 -12.07
CA GLU A 82 19.89 -7.12 -12.23
C GLU A 82 20.61 -8.00 -11.20
N ARG A 83 21.80 -7.57 -10.72
CA ARG A 83 22.58 -8.29 -9.71
C ARG A 83 21.84 -8.47 -8.39
N LEU A 84 20.82 -7.64 -8.12
CA LEU A 84 20.06 -7.66 -6.86
C LEU A 84 19.01 -8.78 -6.81
N TYR A 85 18.74 -9.51 -7.90
CA TYR A 85 17.79 -10.62 -7.90
C TYR A 85 18.45 -11.91 -7.39
N ALA A 86 17.90 -12.49 -6.32
CA ALA A 86 18.47 -13.66 -5.64
C ALA A 86 19.97 -13.52 -5.29
N ALA A 87 20.38 -12.28 -4.98
CA ALA A 87 21.77 -11.89 -4.84
C ALA A 87 22.43 -12.44 -3.57
N PRO A 88 23.66 -13.00 -3.67
CA PRO A 88 24.52 -13.17 -2.51
C PRO A 88 25.08 -11.82 -2.03
N VAL A 89 25.75 -11.81 -0.87
CA VAL A 89 26.26 -10.58 -0.24
C VAL A 89 27.27 -9.87 -1.13
N GLU A 90 28.11 -10.61 -1.86
CA GLU A 90 29.16 -10.09 -2.72
C GLU A 90 28.57 -9.22 -3.85
N ASP A 91 27.47 -9.67 -4.47
CA ASP A 91 26.80 -8.93 -5.53
C ASP A 91 26.11 -7.67 -5.00
N LEU A 92 25.54 -7.74 -3.79
CA LEU A 92 24.96 -6.59 -3.11
C LEU A 92 26.04 -5.55 -2.75
N LEU A 93 27.21 -5.98 -2.28
CA LEU A 93 28.35 -5.12 -2.00
C LEU A 93 28.89 -4.49 -3.29
N ALA A 94 29.02 -5.26 -4.38
CA ALA A 94 29.44 -4.74 -5.67
C ALA A 94 28.47 -3.67 -6.21
N ALA A 95 27.16 -3.91 -6.09
CA ALA A 95 26.17 -2.90 -6.45
C ALA A 95 26.23 -1.66 -5.57
N LEU A 96 26.47 -1.81 -4.26
CA LEU A 96 26.65 -0.66 -3.37
C LEU A 96 27.94 0.11 -3.72
N ALA A 97 29.03 -0.56 -4.07
CA ALA A 97 30.30 0.06 -4.46
C ALA A 97 30.17 0.99 -5.67
N ASP A 98 29.24 0.70 -6.58
CA ASP A 98 28.95 1.56 -7.74
C ASP A 98 28.16 2.83 -7.37
N CYS A 99 27.76 3.03 -6.12
CA CYS A 99 27.03 4.24 -5.70
C CYS A 99 27.93 5.48 -5.72
N PRO A 100 27.42 6.66 -6.13
CA PRO A 100 28.18 7.90 -6.10
C PRO A 100 28.76 8.18 -4.71
N LYS A 101 30.04 8.54 -4.64
CA LYS A 101 30.70 8.91 -3.37
C LYS A 101 29.97 10.03 -2.63
N SER A 102 29.32 10.92 -3.36
CA SER A 102 28.51 12.04 -2.85
C SER A 102 27.19 11.62 -2.20
N ALA A 103 26.63 10.45 -2.52
CA ALA A 103 25.40 9.97 -1.90
C ALA A 103 25.66 9.68 -0.41
N ARG A 104 24.95 10.35 0.49
CA ARG A 104 25.04 10.15 1.93
C ARG A 104 24.09 9.06 2.40
N ARG A 105 22.93 8.93 1.77
CA ARG A 105 21.93 7.92 2.08
C ARG A 105 21.55 7.12 0.85
N VAL A 106 21.83 5.81 0.90
CA VAL A 106 21.46 4.87 -0.17
C VAL A 106 20.41 3.92 0.38
N MET A 107 19.37 3.66 -0.40
CA MET A 107 18.43 2.59 -0.14
C MET A 107 18.62 1.44 -1.13
N VAL A 108 18.76 0.22 -0.63
CA VAL A 108 18.76 -1.01 -1.45
C VAL A 108 17.41 -1.72 -1.32
N VAL A 109 16.82 -2.14 -2.44
CA VAL A 109 15.58 -2.90 -2.49
C VAL A 109 15.79 -4.25 -3.18
N GLY A 110 15.56 -5.34 -2.45
CA GLY A 110 15.90 -6.68 -2.92
C GLY A 110 15.19 -7.80 -2.17
N HIS A 111 15.85 -8.96 -2.07
CA HIS A 111 15.27 -10.23 -1.64
C HIS A 111 16.07 -10.89 -0.52
N ASN A 112 15.39 -11.65 0.32
CA ASN A 112 16.05 -12.57 1.24
C ASN A 112 16.42 -13.88 0.51
N PRO A 113 17.44 -14.61 0.99
CA PRO A 113 18.22 -14.37 2.20
C PRO A 113 19.27 -13.24 2.07
N GLY A 114 19.69 -12.89 0.86
CA GLY A 114 20.80 -11.95 0.61
C GLY A 114 20.75 -10.62 1.38
N LEU A 115 19.56 -10.01 1.52
CA LEU A 115 19.44 -8.79 2.33
C LEU A 115 19.67 -9.01 3.83
N GLU A 116 19.22 -10.13 4.40
CA GLU A 116 19.50 -10.47 5.81
C GLU A 116 20.99 -10.74 6.01
N ASP A 117 21.58 -11.47 5.08
CA ASP A 117 23.01 -11.76 5.09
C ASP A 117 23.84 -10.47 4.95
N LEU A 118 23.41 -9.52 4.12
CA LEU A 118 24.05 -8.21 3.99
C LEU A 118 23.99 -7.42 5.30
N VAL A 119 22.82 -7.36 5.94
CA VAL A 119 22.65 -6.67 7.24
C VAL A 119 23.54 -7.32 8.29
N ALA A 120 23.59 -8.66 8.35
CA ALA A 120 24.45 -9.40 9.27
C ALA A 120 25.94 -9.21 8.98
N TYR A 121 26.33 -9.19 7.72
CA TYR A 121 27.72 -8.99 7.30
C TYR A 121 28.22 -7.59 7.70
N LEU A 122 27.43 -6.55 7.42
CA LEU A 122 27.82 -5.17 7.68
C LEU A 122 27.78 -4.79 9.16
N SER A 123 26.90 -5.41 9.95
CA SER A 123 26.71 -5.04 11.36
C SER A 123 27.90 -5.42 12.23
N ARG A 124 28.37 -4.46 13.05
CA ARG A 124 29.41 -4.65 14.07
C ARG A 124 28.97 -5.52 15.23
N GLU A 125 27.69 -5.42 15.55
CA GLU A 125 27.09 -6.05 16.72
C GLU A 125 26.35 -7.32 16.28
N GLN A 126 26.25 -8.26 17.21
CA GLN A 126 25.43 -9.44 16.99
C GLN A 126 23.96 -9.05 16.92
N LEU A 127 23.29 -9.46 15.84
CA LEU A 127 21.90 -9.12 15.61
C LEU A 127 20.99 -9.92 16.57
N ALA A 128 20.14 -9.21 17.30
CA ALA A 128 19.05 -9.83 18.03
C ALA A 128 18.00 -10.32 17.03
N ILE A 129 17.89 -11.64 16.87
CA ILE A 129 16.85 -12.24 16.03
C ILE A 129 15.52 -12.14 16.80
N PRO A 130 14.46 -11.56 16.20
CA PRO A 130 13.15 -11.50 16.85
C PRO A 130 12.54 -12.88 17.11
N ASP A 131 11.61 -12.98 18.05
CA ASP A 131 10.98 -14.26 18.47
C ASP A 131 10.38 -15.07 17.32
N ASP A 132 9.91 -14.41 16.26
CA ASP A 132 9.36 -15.05 15.07
C ASP A 132 10.42 -15.55 14.07
N GLY A 133 11.70 -15.44 14.42
CA GLY A 133 12.85 -15.89 13.64
C GLY A 133 13.12 -15.06 12.37
N LYS A 134 12.35 -14.01 12.10
CA LYS A 134 12.40 -13.28 10.83
C LYS A 134 13.06 -11.93 11.03
N LEU A 135 14.35 -11.81 10.70
CA LEU A 135 15.03 -10.52 10.81
C LEU A 135 14.35 -9.49 9.89
N LEU A 136 14.24 -9.78 8.60
CA LEU A 136 13.73 -8.86 7.58
C LEU A 136 12.50 -9.45 6.86
N PRO A 137 11.29 -9.42 7.46
CA PRO A 137 10.07 -9.85 6.78
C PRO A 137 9.71 -8.90 5.61
N THR A 138 8.74 -9.27 4.77
CA THR A 138 8.35 -8.47 3.58
C THR A 138 7.99 -7.03 3.94
N SER A 139 8.47 -6.07 3.13
CA SER A 139 8.38 -4.63 3.37
C SER A 139 9.08 -4.11 4.65
N ALA A 140 9.84 -4.93 5.37
CA ALA A 140 10.65 -4.47 6.49
C ALA A 140 11.89 -3.71 6.02
N LEU A 141 12.31 -2.75 6.84
CA LEU A 141 13.40 -1.83 6.58
C LEU A 141 14.44 -1.92 7.71
N ALA A 142 15.69 -2.22 7.38
CA ALA A 142 16.82 -2.02 8.27
C ALA A 142 17.54 -0.71 7.94
N ARG A 143 17.94 0.04 8.97
CA ARG A 143 18.76 1.25 8.85
C ARG A 143 20.11 0.99 9.50
N LEU A 144 21.18 1.14 8.73
CA LEU A 144 22.55 1.06 9.21
C LEU A 144 23.24 2.41 9.05
N GLU A 145 24.03 2.78 10.05
CA GLU A 145 25.04 3.83 9.92
C GLU A 145 26.36 3.20 9.49
N MET A 146 26.93 3.71 8.41
CA MET A 146 28.16 3.19 7.82
C MET A 146 29.32 4.11 8.20
N VAL A 147 30.45 3.53 8.61
CA VAL A 147 31.67 4.29 8.88
C VAL A 147 32.53 4.48 7.63
N GLU A 148 32.41 3.56 6.67
CA GLU A 148 33.20 3.52 5.43
C GLU A 148 32.45 4.12 4.24
N GLY A 149 33.20 4.38 3.16
CA GLY A 149 32.66 4.73 1.86
C GLY A 149 31.94 3.56 1.19
N TRP A 150 31.09 3.84 0.20
CA TRP A 150 30.33 2.80 -0.51
C TRP A 150 31.22 1.75 -1.20
N SER A 151 32.40 2.17 -1.67
CA SER A 151 33.41 1.30 -2.30
C SER A 151 34.21 0.44 -1.33
N ASP A 152 34.11 0.72 -0.03
CA ASP A 152 35.03 0.20 1.01
C ASP A 152 34.25 -0.56 2.11
N LEU A 153 33.01 -0.96 1.82
CA LEU A 153 32.17 -1.67 2.76
C LEU A 153 32.74 -3.05 3.07
N THR A 154 33.07 -3.27 4.34
CA THR A 154 33.65 -4.51 4.85
C THR A 154 32.81 -5.08 6.00
N ARG A 155 33.13 -6.31 6.43
CA ARG A 155 32.43 -6.94 7.56
C ARG A 155 32.53 -6.06 8.80
N GLY A 156 31.39 -5.79 9.45
CA GLY A 156 31.36 -4.96 10.65
C GLY A 156 31.72 -3.48 10.39
N CYS A 157 31.53 -2.96 9.18
CA CYS A 157 31.72 -1.53 8.91
C CYS A 157 30.48 -0.67 9.18
N GLY A 158 29.39 -1.28 9.65
CA GLY A 158 28.12 -0.62 9.94
C GLY A 158 27.61 -0.89 11.35
N ARG A 159 26.78 0.03 11.85
CA ARG A 159 26.01 -0.14 13.09
C ARG A 159 24.53 -0.17 12.74
N LEU A 160 23.83 -1.25 13.09
CA LEU A 160 22.38 -1.32 12.93
C LEU A 160 21.73 -0.35 13.91
N ILE A 161 20.94 0.59 13.38
CA ILE A 161 20.26 1.62 14.17
C ILE A 161 18.83 1.20 14.50
N SER A 162 18.14 0.63 13.51
CA SER A 162 16.75 0.23 13.67
C SER A 162 16.37 -0.81 12.64
N LEU A 163 15.47 -1.71 13.05
CA LEU A 163 14.73 -2.59 12.16
C LEU A 163 13.24 -2.27 12.33
N THR A 164 12.63 -1.77 11.25
CA THR A 164 11.24 -1.31 11.26
C THR A 164 10.40 -2.22 10.38
N ARG A 165 9.39 -2.85 10.97
CA ARG A 165 8.43 -3.70 10.26
C ARG A 165 7.18 -2.90 9.90
N PRO A 166 6.45 -3.27 8.83
CA PRO A 166 5.26 -2.54 8.40
C PRO A 166 4.17 -2.41 9.47
N GLY A 167 4.03 -3.41 10.35
CA GLY A 167 3.05 -3.39 11.44
C GLY A 167 3.44 -2.47 12.62
N GLN A 168 4.70 -2.05 12.70
CA GLN A 168 5.20 -1.14 13.73
C GLN A 168 5.14 0.34 13.29
N VAL A 169 4.92 0.57 11.98
CA VAL A 169 4.76 1.90 11.43
C VAL A 169 3.32 2.37 11.71
N PRO A 170 3.13 3.47 12.46
CA PRO A 170 1.81 4.05 12.65
C PRO A 170 1.21 4.39 11.30
N GLU A 171 -0.10 4.19 11.13
CA GLU A 171 -0.79 4.75 9.98
C GLU A 171 -0.51 6.25 9.93
N PRO A 172 -0.11 6.82 8.77
CA PRO A 172 0.16 8.25 8.70
C PRO A 172 -1.05 9.02 9.24
N PRO A 173 -0.82 10.07 10.06
CA PRO A 173 -1.90 10.89 10.57
C PRO A 173 -2.69 11.47 9.39
N VAL A 174 -4.01 11.52 9.55
CA VAL A 174 -4.87 12.33 8.68
C VAL A 174 -4.66 13.75 9.15
N THR A 175 -3.76 14.50 8.51
CA THR A 175 -3.58 15.92 8.84
C THR A 175 -4.70 16.72 8.18
N ASP A 176 -5.45 17.42 9.02
CA ASP A 176 -6.38 18.46 8.59
C ASP A 176 -5.66 19.52 7.75
N VAL A 177 -6.45 20.14 6.88
CA VAL A 177 -6.07 20.96 5.74
C VAL A 177 -5.34 22.24 6.16
N ALA A 178 -4.03 22.20 6.33
CA ALA A 178 -3.14 23.35 6.17
C ALA A 178 -1.70 22.83 6.12
N ASP A 179 -0.97 23.14 5.06
CA ASP A 179 0.46 22.86 4.89
C ASP A 179 0.86 21.39 4.61
N GLU A 180 0.33 20.81 3.51
CA GLU A 180 1.02 19.71 2.83
C GLU A 180 1.97 20.27 1.74
N PRO A 181 3.24 19.81 1.67
CA PRO A 181 4.17 20.23 0.64
C PRO A 181 3.78 19.64 -0.73
N ASP A 182 3.95 20.46 -1.77
CA ASP A 182 3.74 20.15 -3.19
C ASP A 182 4.20 18.72 -3.54
N LEU A 183 3.25 17.88 -3.92
CA LEU A 183 3.42 16.43 -4.15
C LEU A 183 4.04 16.11 -5.51
N GLY A 184 4.27 17.11 -6.36
CA GLY A 184 4.55 16.85 -7.77
C GLY A 184 3.42 16.02 -8.44
N PRO A 185 3.60 15.59 -9.69
CA PRO A 185 2.53 14.93 -10.42
C PRO A 185 2.30 13.49 -9.89
N VAL A 186 1.29 13.34 -9.03
CA VAL A 186 0.62 12.06 -8.81
C VAL A 186 -0.16 11.74 -10.09
N PRO A 187 0.03 10.57 -10.74
CA PRO A 187 -0.69 10.24 -11.96
C PRO A 187 -2.21 10.33 -11.74
N ASP A 188 -2.93 10.99 -12.66
CA ASP A 188 -4.37 11.31 -12.52
C ASP A 188 -5.24 10.11 -12.13
N TYR A 189 -4.85 8.90 -12.54
CA TYR A 189 -5.59 7.68 -12.24
C TYR A 189 -5.64 7.36 -10.73
N PHE A 190 -4.68 7.80 -9.91
CA PHE A 190 -4.76 7.64 -8.45
C PHE A 190 -5.90 8.45 -7.85
N PHE A 191 -6.26 9.58 -8.45
CA PHE A 191 -7.40 10.38 -8.00
C PHE A 191 -8.72 9.82 -8.50
N THR A 192 -8.70 8.80 -9.36
CA THR A 192 -9.90 8.16 -9.86
C THR A 192 -10.19 6.91 -9.04
N GLN A 193 -11.26 6.96 -8.27
CA GLN A 193 -11.72 5.86 -7.43
C GLN A 193 -13.12 5.42 -7.85
N SER A 194 -13.41 4.16 -7.55
CA SER A 194 -14.72 3.55 -7.73
C SER A 194 -15.19 2.96 -6.43
N ALA A 195 -16.50 2.98 -6.23
CA ALA A 195 -17.17 2.46 -5.06
C ALA A 195 -18.49 1.82 -5.44
N VAL A 196 -18.97 0.89 -4.61
CA VAL A 196 -20.36 0.43 -4.67
C VAL A 196 -21.16 1.03 -3.53
N LEU A 197 -22.46 1.19 -3.73
CA LEU A 197 -23.45 1.33 -2.67
C LEU A 197 -24.23 0.01 -2.63
N PRO A 198 -23.77 -0.97 -1.82
CA PRO A 198 -24.38 -2.30 -1.81
C PRO A 198 -25.73 -2.25 -1.11
N TYR A 199 -26.73 -2.83 -1.74
CA TYR A 199 -28.08 -2.90 -1.20
C TYR A 199 -28.71 -4.28 -1.43
N ARG A 200 -29.77 -4.57 -0.67
CA ARG A 200 -30.66 -5.71 -0.89
C ARG A 200 -32.08 -5.35 -0.53
N LEU A 201 -33.03 -6.13 -1.03
CA LEU A 201 -34.43 -6.08 -0.62
C LEU A 201 -34.75 -7.32 0.22
N VAL A 202 -35.18 -7.12 1.46
CA VAL A 202 -35.65 -8.19 2.36
C VAL A 202 -37.09 -7.87 2.71
N ASP A 203 -38.03 -8.74 2.33
CA ASP A 203 -39.47 -8.53 2.55
C ASP A 203 -39.98 -7.15 2.06
N GLY A 204 -39.43 -6.69 0.92
CA GLY A 204 -39.75 -5.38 0.35
C GLY A 204 -39.10 -4.18 1.04
N GLN A 205 -38.31 -4.40 2.10
CA GLN A 205 -37.55 -3.37 2.78
C GLN A 205 -36.14 -3.25 2.20
N LEU A 206 -35.75 -2.03 1.88
CA LEU A 206 -34.40 -1.71 1.40
C LEU A 206 -33.42 -1.71 2.57
N GLU A 207 -32.36 -2.50 2.45
CA GLU A 207 -31.21 -2.47 3.35
C GLU A 207 -29.95 -2.12 2.57
N ILE A 208 -29.03 -1.41 3.23
CA ILE A 208 -27.75 -0.96 2.66
C ILE A 208 -26.63 -1.53 3.50
N MET A 209 -25.62 -2.09 2.85
CA MET A 209 -24.42 -2.56 3.54
C MET A 209 -23.44 -1.42 3.70
N LEU A 210 -23.00 -1.21 4.94
CA LEU A 210 -21.84 -0.41 5.28
C LEU A 210 -20.73 -1.30 5.82
N ILE A 211 -19.50 -0.86 5.67
CA ILE A 211 -18.33 -1.49 6.28
C ILE A 211 -17.61 -0.52 7.20
N ALA A 212 -17.01 -1.03 8.26
CA ALA A 212 -16.08 -0.26 9.05
C ALA A 212 -14.89 0.12 8.17
N SER A 213 -14.47 1.38 8.27
CA SER A 213 -13.20 1.82 7.67
C SER A 213 -12.05 0.99 8.21
N ARG A 214 -10.90 0.97 7.51
CA ARG A 214 -9.69 0.24 7.95
C ARG A 214 -9.24 0.52 9.40
N LYS A 215 -9.56 1.69 9.95
CA LYS A 215 -9.23 2.07 11.35
C LYS A 215 -10.35 1.75 12.35
N GLY A 216 -11.49 1.24 11.90
CA GLY A 216 -12.67 0.95 12.74
C GLY A 216 -13.38 2.19 13.30
N THR A 217 -13.01 3.40 12.89
CA THR A 217 -13.49 4.64 13.53
C THR A 217 -14.74 5.23 12.89
N ARG A 218 -15.10 4.81 11.68
CA ARG A 218 -16.23 5.31 10.91
C ARG A 218 -16.77 4.25 9.95
N TRP A 219 -18.01 4.44 9.52
CA TRP A 219 -18.66 3.61 8.52
C TRP A 219 -18.49 4.21 7.13
N VAL A 220 -18.20 3.36 6.15
CA VAL A 220 -17.99 3.73 4.75
C VAL A 220 -18.67 2.72 3.84
N VAL A 221 -18.65 3.02 2.55
CA VAL A 221 -18.98 2.05 1.50
C VAL A 221 -17.69 1.45 0.91
N PRO A 222 -17.74 0.22 0.36
CA PRO A 222 -16.58 -0.42 -0.27
C PRO A 222 -16.04 0.41 -1.42
N LYS A 223 -14.75 0.73 -1.42
CA LYS A 223 -14.14 1.60 -2.43
C LYS A 223 -12.62 1.44 -2.56
N GLY A 224 -12.13 1.65 -3.78
CA GLY A 224 -10.69 1.71 -4.03
C GLY A 224 -10.30 2.42 -5.33
N VAL A 225 -9.01 2.32 -5.66
CA VAL A 225 -8.43 3.01 -6.82
C VAL A 225 -8.75 2.23 -8.07
N LYS A 226 -9.18 2.93 -9.12
CA LYS A 226 -9.41 2.30 -10.40
C LYS A 226 -8.11 1.69 -10.94
N GLU A 227 -8.09 0.37 -11.08
CA GLU A 227 -7.01 -0.34 -11.79
C GLU A 227 -7.02 -0.01 -13.28
N GLN A 228 -5.85 0.04 -13.93
CA GLN A 228 -5.74 0.53 -15.31
C GLN A 228 -6.46 -0.35 -16.33
N GLU A 229 -6.67 -1.62 -16.02
CA GLU A 229 -7.27 -2.62 -16.91
C GLU A 229 -8.77 -2.81 -16.67
N LEU A 230 -9.33 -2.24 -15.59
CA LEU A 230 -10.72 -2.42 -15.21
C LEU A 230 -11.55 -1.18 -15.55
N SER A 231 -12.82 -1.40 -15.89
CA SER A 231 -13.80 -0.31 -15.87
C SER A 231 -14.01 0.17 -14.43
N LEU A 232 -14.57 1.38 -14.24
CA LEU A 232 -14.92 1.86 -12.90
C LEU A 232 -15.94 0.92 -12.21
N ARG A 233 -16.83 0.32 -13.00
CA ARG A 233 -17.84 -0.62 -12.53
C ARG A 233 -17.21 -1.93 -12.05
N ASP A 234 -16.30 -2.50 -12.84
CA ASP A 234 -15.62 -3.76 -12.50
C ASP A 234 -14.69 -3.57 -11.31
N SER A 235 -13.99 -2.43 -11.25
CA SER A 235 -13.21 -2.07 -10.07
C SER A 235 -14.10 -1.89 -8.84
N ALA A 236 -15.28 -1.26 -8.95
CA ALA A 236 -16.23 -1.19 -7.84
C ALA A 236 -16.70 -2.58 -7.35
N ALA A 237 -17.00 -3.50 -8.28
CA ALA A 237 -17.42 -4.86 -7.97
C ALA A 237 -16.32 -5.65 -7.24
N LYS A 238 -15.06 -5.48 -7.67
CA LYS A 238 -13.89 -6.07 -7.02
C LYS A 238 -13.75 -5.60 -5.57
N GLU A 239 -13.88 -4.30 -5.33
CA GLU A 239 -13.82 -3.71 -3.98
C GLU A 239 -14.97 -4.20 -3.08
N ALA A 240 -16.15 -4.46 -3.65
CA ALA A 240 -17.27 -5.05 -2.90
C ALA A 240 -16.95 -6.46 -2.39
N LEU A 241 -16.26 -7.25 -3.21
CA LEU A 241 -15.83 -8.59 -2.83
C LEU A 241 -14.72 -8.54 -1.78
N GLU A 242 -13.71 -7.70 -1.98
CA GLU A 242 -12.54 -7.61 -1.10
C GLU A 242 -12.90 -6.97 0.24
N GLU A 243 -13.44 -5.73 0.22
CA GLU A 243 -13.65 -4.94 1.43
C GLU A 243 -14.95 -5.29 2.17
N ALA A 244 -15.91 -5.96 1.52
CA ALA A 244 -17.21 -6.28 2.12
C ALA A 244 -17.62 -7.75 2.00
N GLY A 245 -16.90 -8.57 1.23
CA GLY A 245 -17.22 -9.98 1.07
C GLY A 245 -18.58 -10.20 0.41
N VAL A 246 -18.97 -9.37 -0.55
CA VAL A 246 -20.26 -9.48 -1.24
C VAL A 246 -20.11 -9.51 -2.76
N ARG A 247 -20.99 -10.26 -3.42
CA ARG A 247 -21.15 -10.30 -4.88
C ARG A 247 -22.58 -9.92 -5.26
N GLY A 248 -22.76 -9.47 -6.49
CA GLY A 248 -24.02 -8.88 -6.89
C GLY A 248 -23.99 -8.23 -8.26
N SER A 249 -25.15 -7.70 -8.65
CA SER A 249 -25.34 -6.96 -9.89
C SER A 249 -25.04 -5.48 -9.66
N VAL A 250 -23.91 -5.01 -10.17
CA VAL A 250 -23.56 -3.58 -10.17
C VAL A 250 -24.29 -2.91 -11.33
N ALA A 251 -24.99 -1.80 -11.10
CA ALA A 251 -25.69 -1.07 -12.16
C ALA A 251 -24.72 -0.53 -13.22
N GLU A 252 -25.21 -0.36 -14.46
CA GLU A 252 -24.41 0.22 -15.56
C GLU A 252 -24.08 1.69 -15.31
N GLU A 253 -25.06 2.44 -14.82
CA GLU A 253 -24.93 3.87 -14.56
C GLU A 253 -24.60 4.15 -13.09
N PRO A 254 -23.67 5.08 -12.79
CA PRO A 254 -23.37 5.47 -11.42
C PRO A 254 -24.51 6.31 -10.82
N ILE A 255 -24.75 6.14 -9.52
CA ILE A 255 -25.77 6.92 -8.78
C ILE A 255 -25.28 8.33 -8.42
N GLY A 256 -23.96 8.51 -8.42
CA GLY A 256 -23.34 9.80 -8.21
C GLY A 256 -21.83 9.73 -8.10
N ASN A 257 -21.26 10.89 -7.84
CA ASN A 257 -19.85 11.07 -7.55
C ASN A 257 -19.69 11.93 -6.30
N TYR A 258 -18.59 11.74 -5.59
CA TYR A 258 -18.16 12.66 -4.56
C TYR A 258 -16.66 12.85 -4.61
N LYS A 259 -16.21 13.96 -4.03
CA LYS A 259 -14.79 14.32 -4.01
C LYS A 259 -14.32 14.42 -2.58
N TYR A 260 -13.13 13.91 -2.31
CA TYR A 260 -12.46 14.10 -1.03
C TYR A 260 -10.97 14.25 -1.25
N LYS A 261 -10.28 14.95 -0.34
CA LYS A 261 -8.84 15.14 -0.44
C LYS A 261 -8.11 13.92 0.10
N LYS A 262 -7.18 13.39 -0.68
CA LYS A 262 -6.29 12.28 -0.30
C LYS A 262 -5.06 12.31 -1.20
N TRP A 263 -3.90 11.94 -0.64
CA TRP A 263 -2.62 11.96 -1.37
C TRP A 263 -2.34 13.36 -1.96
N GLY A 264 -2.67 14.41 -1.19
CA GLY A 264 -2.71 15.84 -1.53
C GLY A 264 -3.17 16.23 -2.94
N GLY A 265 -4.09 15.45 -3.50
CA GLY A 265 -4.99 15.89 -4.56
C GLY A 265 -6.44 15.54 -4.21
N VAL A 266 -7.32 15.71 -5.18
CA VAL A 266 -8.77 15.49 -4.99
C VAL A 266 -9.14 14.16 -5.61
N CYS A 267 -9.36 13.14 -4.78
CA CYS A 267 -9.94 11.89 -5.23
C CYS A 267 -11.39 12.11 -5.65
N ALA A 268 -11.70 11.83 -6.92
CA ALA A 268 -13.05 11.67 -7.43
C ALA A 268 -13.47 10.21 -7.32
N VAL A 269 -14.50 9.96 -6.52
CA VAL A 269 -15.10 8.64 -6.34
C VAL A 269 -16.37 8.57 -7.15
N THR A 270 -16.46 7.60 -8.05
CA THR A 270 -17.69 7.26 -8.78
C THR A 270 -18.37 6.10 -8.07
N VAL A 271 -19.65 6.27 -7.71
CA VAL A 271 -20.39 5.30 -6.90
C VAL A 271 -21.47 4.63 -7.74
N PHE A 272 -21.50 3.30 -7.72
CA PHE A 272 -22.49 2.50 -8.43
C PHE A 272 -23.43 1.81 -7.44
N PRO A 273 -24.75 1.80 -7.66
CA PRO A 273 -25.64 0.87 -6.98
C PRO A 273 -25.20 -0.57 -7.24
N MET A 274 -25.25 -1.41 -6.22
CA MET A 274 -25.01 -2.83 -6.38
C MET A 274 -26.07 -3.62 -5.62
N GLU A 275 -26.89 -4.37 -6.35
CA GLU A 275 -27.81 -5.33 -5.74
C GLU A 275 -27.03 -6.57 -5.32
N VAL A 276 -26.92 -6.79 -4.02
CA VAL A 276 -26.18 -7.92 -3.46
C VAL A 276 -27.00 -9.20 -3.60
N THR A 277 -26.45 -10.16 -4.35
CA THR A 277 -27.04 -11.48 -4.55
C THR A 277 -26.41 -12.53 -3.65
N GLU A 278 -25.20 -12.28 -3.14
CA GLU A 278 -24.43 -13.24 -2.36
C GLU A 278 -23.54 -12.54 -1.32
N SER A 279 -23.49 -13.10 -0.11
CA SER A 279 -22.54 -12.71 0.92
C SER A 279 -21.60 -13.88 1.21
N ILE A 280 -20.31 -13.67 0.99
CA ILE A 280 -19.24 -14.65 1.24
C ILE A 280 -19.16 -14.93 2.75
N PRO A 281 -18.96 -16.19 3.18
CA PRO A 281 -18.73 -16.54 4.59
C PRO A 281 -17.56 -15.74 5.20
N GLU A 282 -17.64 -15.43 6.49
CA GLU A 282 -16.59 -14.65 7.19
C GLU A 282 -15.20 -15.30 7.12
N THR A 283 -15.14 -16.64 7.05
CA THR A 283 -13.89 -17.40 6.93
C THR A 283 -13.22 -17.27 5.56
N GLU A 284 -13.98 -16.90 4.53
CA GLU A 284 -13.53 -16.81 3.14
C GLU A 284 -13.44 -15.36 2.64
N TRP A 285 -14.02 -14.42 3.38
CA TRP A 285 -13.94 -13.00 3.08
C TRP A 285 -12.53 -12.46 3.31
N GLU A 286 -11.94 -11.89 2.25
CA GLU A 286 -10.55 -11.41 2.23
C GLU A 286 -10.25 -10.37 3.31
N GLU A 287 -11.12 -9.36 3.49
CA GLU A 287 -10.98 -8.35 4.53
C GLU A 287 -11.85 -8.63 5.77
N ASN A 288 -11.96 -9.89 6.20
CA ASN A 288 -12.74 -10.29 7.40
C ASN A 288 -12.31 -9.66 8.74
N HIS A 289 -11.25 -8.87 8.75
CA HIS A 289 -10.87 -8.02 9.87
C HIS A 289 -11.71 -6.74 9.96
N ARG A 290 -12.44 -6.38 8.89
CA ARG A 290 -13.44 -5.30 8.91
C ARG A 290 -14.75 -5.82 9.47
N GLU A 291 -15.52 -4.90 10.03
CA GLU A 291 -16.93 -5.16 10.35
C GLU A 291 -17.79 -4.76 9.14
N ARG A 292 -18.84 -5.53 8.84
CA ARG A 292 -19.86 -5.18 7.84
C ARG A 292 -21.24 -5.26 8.45
N ARG A 293 -22.14 -4.35 8.06
CA ARG A 293 -23.48 -4.26 8.65
C ARG A 293 -24.52 -3.85 7.62
N TRP A 294 -25.63 -4.56 7.62
CA TRP A 294 -26.87 -4.16 6.94
C TRP A 294 -27.64 -3.16 7.81
N VAL A 295 -28.03 -2.04 7.22
CA VAL A 295 -28.78 -0.98 7.90
C VAL A 295 -29.86 -0.40 6.99
N GLU A 296 -30.92 0.15 7.58
CA GLU A 296 -31.94 0.88 6.85
C GLU A 296 -31.38 2.19 6.24
N PRO A 297 -31.98 2.75 5.17
CA PRO A 297 -31.49 3.96 4.50
C PRO A 297 -31.36 5.17 5.43
N LYS A 298 -32.28 5.31 6.40
CA LYS A 298 -32.24 6.39 7.40
C LYS A 298 -31.01 6.28 8.29
N GLU A 299 -30.67 5.06 8.70
CA GLU A 299 -29.50 4.79 9.53
C GLU A 299 -28.20 4.90 8.73
N ALA A 300 -28.19 4.43 7.48
CA ALA A 300 -27.04 4.59 6.58
C ALA A 300 -26.67 6.07 6.41
N LYS A 301 -27.65 6.95 6.20
CA LYS A 301 -27.45 8.41 6.12
C LYS A 301 -26.85 9.00 7.41
N ARG A 302 -27.14 8.41 8.57
CA ARG A 302 -26.61 8.87 9.87
C ARG A 302 -25.17 8.43 10.10
N LEU A 303 -24.81 7.23 9.63
CA LEU A 303 -23.49 6.62 9.86
C LEU A 303 -22.43 7.09 8.84
N LEU A 304 -22.84 7.52 7.65
CA LEU A 304 -21.95 8.02 6.60
C LEU A 304 -21.58 9.49 6.83
N ASP A 305 -20.29 9.81 6.86
CA ASP A 305 -19.80 11.18 7.05
C ASP A 305 -20.01 12.06 5.81
N GLU A 306 -19.85 11.48 4.61
CA GLU A 306 -19.90 12.22 3.35
C GLU A 306 -21.34 12.56 2.95
N ARG A 307 -21.70 13.85 2.99
CA ARG A 307 -23.03 14.37 2.58
C ARG A 307 -23.49 13.90 1.20
N GLU A 308 -22.57 13.75 0.25
CA GLU A 308 -22.91 13.27 -1.09
C GLU A 308 -23.31 11.79 -1.09
N LEU A 309 -22.67 10.95 -0.27
CA LEU A 309 -23.11 9.55 -0.08
C LEU A 309 -24.49 9.49 0.56
N GLN A 310 -24.78 10.34 1.55
CA GLN A 310 -26.12 10.44 2.15
C GLN A 310 -27.20 10.79 1.11
N LYS A 311 -26.89 11.70 0.17
CA LYS A 311 -27.78 12.01 -0.96
C LYS A 311 -27.96 10.82 -1.89
N MET A 312 -26.89 10.08 -2.20
CA MET A 312 -26.95 8.89 -3.05
C MET A 312 -27.82 7.79 -2.41
N VAL A 313 -27.74 7.59 -1.09
CA VAL A 313 -28.66 6.70 -0.37
C VAL A 313 -30.12 7.13 -0.58
N GLY A 314 -30.41 8.43 -0.48
CA GLY A 314 -31.76 8.96 -0.74
C GLY A 314 -32.22 8.84 -2.21
N LYS A 315 -31.28 8.86 -3.17
CA LYS A 315 -31.60 8.57 -4.58
C LYS A 315 -31.92 7.09 -4.77
N LEU A 316 -31.16 6.19 -4.14
CA LEU A 316 -31.35 4.76 -4.25
C LEU A 316 -32.71 4.35 -3.71
N GLU A 317 -33.06 4.86 -2.52
CA GLU A 317 -34.36 4.66 -1.87
C GLU A 317 -35.55 5.01 -2.79
N LYS A 318 -35.45 6.14 -3.53
CA LYS A 318 -36.48 6.55 -4.50
C LYS A 318 -36.48 5.73 -5.79
N GLY A 319 -35.33 5.18 -6.18
CA GLY A 319 -35.15 4.42 -7.40
C GLY A 319 -35.66 2.98 -7.26
N VAL A 320 -35.35 2.34 -6.13
CA VAL A 320 -35.73 0.95 -5.85
C VAL A 320 -37.21 0.85 -5.43
N GLY A 321 -37.78 1.87 -4.78
CA GLY A 321 -39.20 1.92 -4.40
C GLY A 321 -40.19 2.17 -5.56
N LYS A 322 -39.74 2.15 -6.82
CA LYS A 322 -40.58 2.30 -8.02
C LYS A 322 -40.67 1.02 -8.87
N GLY A 323 -40.13 -0.09 -8.39
CA GLY A 323 -40.22 -1.42 -9.02
C GLY A 323 -41.43 -2.21 -8.54
#